data_AF-A0A3R7IX96-F1
#
_entry.id   AF-A0A3R7IX96-F1
#
_cell.length_a   1.000
_cell.length_b   1.000
_cell.length_c   1.000
_cell.angle_alpha   90.00
_cell.angle_beta   90.00
_cell.angle_gamma   90.00
#
_symmetry.space_group_name_H-M   'P 1'
#
loop_
_entity.id
_entity.type
_entity.pdbx_description
1 polymer ?
#
loop_
_entity_poly.entity_id
_entity_poly.type
_entity_poly.pdbx_seq_one_letter_code
_entity_poly.pdbx_strand_id
1 'polypeptide(L)'
;MLLAVTALCGAALLPGASGATATEAGGAVETGGATGAADIGPYRHYGTERIASATLGDDRLITLTAVRSRVDRLAATVRLAIHTKVRGRWVEEDRTIVGERNGWFWYPLTGRSSVCEFSTSNAQMEPIGVSLLITPSIGCSPVHRFHVEDGQLIPD
;
A
#
# COMPACT_ATOMS: atom_id res chain seq x y z
N MET A 1 26.15 40.14 -41.46
CA MET A 1 25.56 39.16 -42.39
C MET A 1 24.37 38.51 -41.66
N LEU A 2 23.16 39.06 -41.84
CA LEU A 2 22.04 38.48 -42.63
C LEU A 2 21.52 37.15 -42.03
N LEU A 3 20.44 37.09 -41.22
CA LEU A 3 18.97 37.27 -41.41
C LEU A 3 18.18 36.00 -41.84
N ALA A 4 16.93 35.92 -41.31
CA ALA A 4 15.75 35.05 -41.58
C ALA A 4 15.56 33.87 -40.60
N VAL A 5 14.54 33.74 -39.71
CA VAL A 5 13.12 34.17 -39.55
C VAL A 5 12.09 33.47 -40.47
N THR A 6 11.12 32.79 -39.82
CA THR A 6 9.69 32.49 -40.13
C THR A 6 9.36 31.00 -39.87
N ALA A 7 8.54 30.59 -38.89
CA ALA A 7 7.12 30.84 -38.56
C ALA A 7 6.15 29.94 -39.37
N LEU A 8 5.34 29.11 -38.69
CA LEU A 8 3.97 28.78 -39.12
C LEU A 8 3.10 28.21 -37.99
N CYS A 9 1.93 28.84 -37.86
CA CYS A 9 0.83 28.60 -36.94
C CYS A 9 0.03 27.33 -37.26
N GLY A 10 -0.70 26.82 -36.27
CA GLY A 10 -1.79 25.87 -36.47
C GLY A 10 -2.70 25.77 -35.25
N ALA A 11 -3.50 26.82 -35.01
CA ALA A 11 -4.63 26.77 -34.08
C ALA A 11 -5.87 26.24 -34.79
N ALA A 12 -6.56 25.26 -34.20
CA ALA A 12 -7.92 24.87 -34.59
C ALA A 12 -8.81 24.90 -33.34
N LEU A 13 -9.67 25.91 -33.30
CA LEU A 13 -10.83 26.04 -32.40
C LEU A 13 -12.02 25.30 -33.04
N LEU A 14 -12.80 24.58 -32.24
CA LEU A 14 -14.20 24.28 -32.55
C LEU A 14 -15.07 24.47 -31.29
N PRO A 15 -16.10 25.33 -31.33
CA PRO A 15 -17.14 25.43 -30.31
C PRO A 15 -18.33 24.51 -30.64
N GLY A 16 -18.90 23.85 -29.63
CA GLY A 16 -20.13 23.07 -29.75
C GLY A 16 -20.99 23.22 -28.50
N ALA A 17 -22.07 23.99 -28.63
CA ALA A 17 -23.01 24.35 -27.58
C ALA A 17 -24.15 23.33 -27.39
N SER A 18 -24.58 23.22 -26.13
CA SER A 18 -25.95 23.06 -25.60
C SER A 18 -26.93 22.05 -26.21
N GLY A 19 -27.39 21.13 -25.36
CA GLY A 19 -28.62 20.36 -25.53
C GLY A 19 -29.15 19.84 -24.20
N ALA A 20 -29.88 20.68 -23.45
CA ALA A 20 -30.69 20.25 -22.32
C ALA A 20 -32.06 19.79 -22.82
N THR A 21 -32.44 18.56 -22.55
CA THR A 21 -33.85 18.11 -22.61
C THR A 21 -34.18 17.39 -21.32
N ALA A 22 -35.10 17.98 -20.56
CA ALA A 22 -35.75 17.37 -19.42
C ALA A 22 -36.75 16.33 -19.93
N THR A 23 -36.78 15.15 -19.31
CA THR A 23 -37.90 14.21 -19.43
C THR A 23 -38.16 13.68 -18.03
N GLU A 24 -39.30 14.09 -17.49
CA GLU A 24 -39.92 13.52 -16.30
C GLU A 24 -40.82 12.35 -16.73
N ALA A 25 -40.57 11.18 -16.15
CA ALA A 25 -41.50 10.06 -15.96
C ALA A 25 -40.86 9.21 -14.85
N GLY A 26 -41.46 8.99 -13.69
CA GLY A 26 -42.81 8.46 -13.49
C GLY A 26 -42.65 7.10 -12.80
N GLY A 27 -42.65 7.13 -11.46
CA GLY A 27 -42.87 6.06 -10.49
C GLY A 27 -42.56 4.58 -10.81
N ALA A 28 -41.67 4.00 -9.99
CA ALA A 28 -41.93 2.74 -9.31
C ALA A 28 -41.07 2.67 -8.03
N VAL A 29 -41.74 2.69 -6.87
CA VAL A 29 -41.13 2.43 -5.57
C VAL A 29 -40.99 0.91 -5.46
N GLU A 30 -39.76 0.40 -5.60
CA GLU A 30 -39.44 -0.96 -5.20
C GLU A 30 -38.86 -0.93 -3.77
N THR A 31 -39.75 -1.12 -2.80
CA THR A 31 -39.38 -1.57 -1.45
C THR A 31 -38.95 -3.03 -1.52
N GLY A 32 -37.70 -3.26 -1.94
CA GLY A 32 -37.01 -4.55 -1.82
C GLY A 32 -36.35 -4.65 -0.45
N GLY A 33 -36.90 -5.51 0.42
CA GLY A 33 -36.50 -5.67 1.81
C GLY A 33 -35.01 -5.98 2.00
N ALA A 34 -34.36 -5.17 2.83
CA ALA A 34 -33.07 -5.50 3.41
C ALA A 34 -33.24 -6.58 4.48
N THR A 35 -33.28 -7.85 4.09
CA THR A 35 -32.92 -8.96 4.99
C THR A 35 -31.41 -9.07 5.05
N GLY A 36 -30.78 -8.05 5.61
CA GLY A 36 -29.42 -8.14 6.12
C GLY A 36 -29.45 -8.96 7.39
N ALA A 37 -29.54 -10.29 7.26
CA ALA A 37 -29.11 -11.18 8.34
C ALA A 37 -27.61 -10.92 8.52
N ALA A 38 -27.29 -10.03 9.45
CA ALA A 38 -25.95 -9.91 9.98
C ALA A 38 -25.58 -11.30 10.50
N ASP A 39 -24.72 -11.97 9.75
CA ASP A 39 -24.07 -13.21 10.16
C ASP A 39 -23.33 -12.92 11.47
N ILE A 40 -23.97 -13.17 12.61
CA ILE A 40 -23.32 -13.23 13.92
C ILE A 40 -22.76 -14.66 14.08
N GLY A 41 -22.00 -15.12 13.10
CA GLY A 41 -20.97 -16.11 13.33
C GLY A 41 -19.88 -15.52 14.22
N PRO A 42 -19.15 -16.32 15.01
CA PRO A 42 -18.03 -15.82 15.80
C PRO A 42 -17.02 -15.17 14.85
N TYR A 43 -16.97 -13.85 14.87
CA TYR A 43 -16.19 -13.02 13.96
C TYR A 43 -14.72 -13.46 13.91
N ARG A 44 -14.37 -14.27 12.92
CA ARG A 44 -12.99 -14.51 12.53
C ARG A 44 -12.53 -13.36 11.64
N HIS A 45 -12.35 -12.18 12.24
CA HIS A 45 -11.74 -11.03 11.59
C HIS A 45 -10.22 -11.23 11.49
N TYR A 46 -9.79 -12.23 10.72
CA TYR A 46 -8.41 -12.32 10.30
C TYR A 46 -8.22 -11.37 9.12
N GLY A 47 -7.31 -10.41 9.28
CA GLY A 47 -6.91 -9.49 8.21
C GLY A 47 -5.42 -9.63 7.97
N THR A 48 -5.05 -9.82 6.71
CA THR A 48 -3.66 -9.74 6.26
C THR A 48 -3.66 -8.82 5.05
N GLU A 49 -2.83 -7.78 5.08
CA GLU A 49 -2.75 -6.80 4.02
C GLU A 49 -1.29 -6.45 3.73
N ARG A 50 -0.91 -6.51 2.46
CA ARG A 50 0.40 -6.04 2.03
C ARG A 50 0.36 -4.52 1.89
N ILE A 51 1.18 -3.85 2.69
CA ILE A 51 1.20 -2.39 2.80
C ILE A 51 2.31 -1.76 1.95
N ALA A 52 3.37 -2.51 1.64
CA ALA A 52 4.39 -2.10 0.68
C ALA A 52 5.14 -3.29 0.07
N SER A 53 5.81 -3.03 -1.04
CA SER A 53 6.81 -3.93 -1.63
C SER A 53 7.84 -3.16 -2.42
N ALA A 54 9.09 -3.60 -2.38
CA ALA A 54 10.22 -3.00 -3.08
C ALA A 54 11.17 -4.11 -3.54
N THR A 55 11.88 -3.86 -4.64
CA THR A 55 12.95 -4.74 -5.10
C THR A 55 14.25 -4.37 -4.41
N LEU A 56 15.02 -5.38 -4.03
CA LEU A 56 16.39 -5.28 -3.55
C LEU A 56 17.24 -6.06 -4.55
N GLY A 57 18.23 -5.41 -5.15
CA GLY A 57 18.96 -5.98 -6.27
C GLY A 57 18.06 -6.22 -7.48
N ASP A 58 18.42 -7.26 -8.24
CA ASP A 58 17.67 -7.70 -9.42
C ASP A 58 16.86 -8.98 -9.16
N ASP A 59 17.07 -9.62 -8.01
CA ASP A 59 16.62 -10.99 -7.73
C ASP A 59 15.86 -11.15 -6.40
N ARG A 60 15.76 -10.08 -5.59
CA ARG A 60 15.04 -10.10 -4.30
C ARG A 60 13.85 -9.15 -4.29
N LEU A 61 12.78 -9.60 -3.64
CA LEU A 61 11.57 -8.82 -3.37
C LEU A 61 11.37 -8.70 -1.86
N ILE A 62 11.39 -7.47 -1.38
CA ILE A 62 11.07 -7.12 0.00
C ILE A 62 9.60 -6.75 0.08
N THR A 63 8.90 -7.27 1.08
CA THR A 63 7.49 -6.94 1.32
C THR A 63 7.23 -6.58 2.76
N LEU A 64 6.31 -5.63 2.96
CA LEU A 64 5.75 -5.29 4.27
C LEU A 64 4.29 -5.74 4.32
N THR A 65 3.95 -6.55 5.31
CA THR A 65 2.61 -7.10 5.48
C THR A 65 2.09 -6.82 6.88
N ALA A 66 0.96 -6.12 6.99
CA ALA A 66 0.22 -5.97 8.22
C ALA A 66 -0.62 -7.23 8.47
N VAL A 67 -0.54 -7.78 9.67
CA VAL A 67 -1.31 -8.93 10.12
C VAL A 67 -2.09 -8.53 11.36
N ARG A 68 -3.43 -8.58 11.26
CA ARG A 68 -4.32 -8.23 12.36
C ARG A 68 -4.16 -9.20 13.52
N SER A 69 -4.15 -8.68 14.74
CA SER A 69 -4.10 -9.50 15.94
C SER A 69 -5.36 -10.36 16.05
N ARG A 70 -5.17 -11.60 16.55
CA ARG A 70 -6.27 -12.54 16.78
C ARG A 70 -7.03 -12.29 18.09
N VAL A 71 -6.43 -11.51 19.00
CA VAL A 71 -6.96 -11.25 20.35
C VAL A 71 -7.41 -9.80 20.53
N ASP A 72 -6.86 -8.87 19.75
CA ASP A 72 -7.25 -7.46 19.74
C ASP A 72 -7.49 -7.01 18.30
N ARG A 73 -8.73 -6.64 17.97
CA ARG A 73 -9.11 -6.25 16.60
C ARG A 73 -8.52 -4.91 16.17
N LEU A 74 -8.04 -4.10 17.10
CA LEU A 74 -7.41 -2.81 16.80
C LEU A 74 -5.90 -2.96 16.60
N ALA A 75 -5.31 -4.02 17.12
CA ALA A 75 -3.88 -4.27 17.03
C ALA A 75 -3.45 -5.03 15.76
N ALA A 76 -2.21 -4.80 15.35
CA ALA A 76 -1.57 -5.44 14.21
C ALA A 76 -0.09 -5.70 14.46
N THR A 77 0.43 -6.74 13.83
CA THR A 77 1.86 -7.02 13.71
C THR A 77 2.28 -6.73 12.27
N VAL A 78 3.38 -6.01 12.08
CA VAL A 78 3.95 -5.81 10.74
C VAL A 78 5.08 -6.80 10.52
N ARG A 79 5.03 -7.50 9.38
CA ARG A 79 6.06 -8.44 8.94
C ARG A 79 6.84 -7.85 7.79
N LEU A 80 8.16 -7.87 7.92
CA LEU A 80 9.10 -7.64 6.83
C LEU A 80 9.54 -9.01 6.32
N ALA A 81 9.45 -9.25 5.01
CA ALA A 81 9.85 -10.52 4.42
C ALA A 81 10.63 -10.30 3.14
N ILE A 82 11.70 -11.08 2.98
CA ILE A 82 12.52 -11.17 1.78
C ILE A 82 12.11 -12.41 0.99
N HIS A 83 11.99 -12.24 -0.32
CA HIS A 83 11.65 -13.30 -1.24
C HIS A 83 12.70 -13.36 -2.34
N THR A 84 13.05 -14.57 -2.74
CA THR A 84 13.92 -14.84 -3.90
C THR A 84 13.13 -15.51 -5.01
N LYS A 85 13.60 -15.37 -6.25
CA LYS A 85 12.92 -15.92 -7.43
C LYS A 85 13.44 -17.33 -7.76
N VAL A 86 12.70 -18.35 -7.34
CA VAL A 86 13.01 -19.76 -7.65
C VAL A 86 12.11 -20.25 -8.77
N ARG A 87 12.71 -20.70 -9.90
CA ARG A 87 11.98 -21.19 -11.09
C ARG A 87 10.87 -20.23 -11.55
N GLY A 88 11.15 -18.93 -11.53
CA GLY A 88 10.23 -17.87 -11.96
C GLY A 88 9.16 -17.49 -10.94
N ARG A 89 9.13 -18.09 -9.74
CA ARG A 89 8.18 -17.77 -8.68
C ARG A 89 8.89 -17.14 -7.48
N TRP A 90 8.25 -16.16 -6.86
CA TRP A 90 8.70 -15.60 -5.59
C TRP A 90 8.49 -16.62 -4.48
N VAL A 91 9.55 -16.96 -3.76
CA VAL A 91 9.54 -17.84 -2.61
C VAL A 91 10.11 -17.04 -1.44
N GLU A 92 9.40 -17.04 -0.32
CA GLU A 92 9.88 -16.41 0.92
C GLU A 92 11.16 -17.11 1.37
N GLU A 93 12.21 -16.32 1.60
CA GLU A 93 13.51 -16.78 2.05
C GLU A 93 13.63 -16.59 3.57
N ASP A 94 13.26 -15.40 4.07
CA ASP A 94 13.23 -15.10 5.50
C ASP A 94 12.15 -14.05 5.84
N ARG A 95 11.79 -13.95 7.13
CA ARG A 95 10.87 -12.95 7.67
C ARG A 95 11.25 -12.49 9.09
N THR A 96 10.96 -11.22 9.37
CA THR A 96 11.05 -10.65 10.71
C THR A 96 9.86 -9.73 11.03
N ILE A 97 9.78 -9.24 12.27
CA ILE A 97 8.76 -8.28 12.72
C ILE A 97 9.36 -6.87 12.74
N VAL A 98 8.59 -5.89 12.26
CA VAL A 98 8.92 -4.48 12.39
C VAL A 98 8.29 -3.95 13.67
N GLY A 99 9.10 -3.43 14.60
CA GLY A 99 8.66 -2.99 15.91
C GLY A 99 8.18 -4.14 16.79
N GLU A 100 7.10 -3.93 17.54
CA GLU A 100 6.58 -4.92 18.47
C GLU A 100 5.43 -5.76 17.87
N ARG A 101 5.33 -7.01 18.34
CA ARG A 101 4.19 -7.86 18.03
C ARG A 101 2.91 -7.22 18.58
N ASN A 102 1.92 -7.04 17.71
CA ASN A 102 0.65 -6.38 18.04
C ASN A 102 0.84 -4.92 18.53
N GLY A 103 2.00 -4.30 18.28
CA GLY A 103 2.29 -2.93 18.71
C GLY A 103 1.73 -1.86 17.78
N TRP A 104 1.14 -2.24 16.64
CA TRP A 104 0.63 -1.30 15.65
C TRP A 104 -0.89 -1.24 15.63
N PHE A 105 -1.43 -0.13 15.13
CA PHE A 105 -2.86 0.03 14.92
C PHE A 105 -3.27 -0.44 13.53
N TRP A 106 -4.19 -1.41 13.45
CA TRP A 106 -4.62 -2.03 12.20
C TRP A 106 -5.15 -1.02 11.17
N TYR A 107 -6.02 -0.09 11.59
CA TYR A 107 -6.67 0.84 10.66
C TYR A 107 -5.72 1.90 10.08
N PRO A 108 -4.84 2.55 10.88
CA PRO A 108 -3.78 3.38 10.32
C PRO A 108 -2.87 2.63 9.34
N LEU A 109 -2.47 1.40 9.66
CA LEU A 109 -1.57 0.61 8.80
C LEU A 109 -2.20 0.15 7.48
N THR A 110 -3.50 -0.07 7.45
CA THR A 110 -4.25 -0.48 6.24
C THR A 110 -4.91 0.70 5.53
N GLY A 111 -4.67 1.91 6.03
CA GLY A 111 -5.11 3.15 5.41
C GLY A 111 -4.18 3.62 4.30
N ARG A 112 -4.61 4.68 3.59
CA ARG A 112 -3.74 5.42 2.68
C ARG A 112 -2.67 6.14 3.51
N SER A 113 -1.44 6.15 3.02
CA SER A 113 -0.29 6.76 3.71
C SER A 113 0.16 6.04 4.99
N SER A 114 -0.04 4.72 5.07
CA SER A 114 0.40 3.91 6.20
C SER A 114 1.93 3.78 6.32
N VAL A 115 2.64 3.96 5.21
CA VAL A 115 4.10 3.85 5.11
C VAL A 115 4.66 5.24 4.92
N CYS A 116 5.38 5.74 5.91
CA CYS A 116 6.03 7.04 5.87
C CYS A 116 7.38 6.97 5.15
N GLU A 117 8.13 5.91 5.41
CA GLU A 117 9.38 5.61 4.73
C GLU A 117 9.45 4.11 4.45
N PHE A 118 9.82 3.77 3.23
CA PHE A 118 10.25 2.42 2.88
C PHE A 118 11.36 2.51 1.85
N SER A 119 12.57 2.19 2.28
CA SER A 119 13.79 2.33 1.49
C SER A 119 14.55 1.00 1.45
N THR A 120 15.11 0.69 0.29
CA THR A 120 15.99 -0.45 0.05
C THR A 120 17.20 0.04 -0.76
N SER A 121 18.38 -0.52 -0.51
CA SER A 121 19.59 -0.16 -1.23
C SER A 121 20.48 -1.37 -1.44
N ASN A 122 21.13 -1.44 -2.61
CA ASN A 122 22.09 -2.49 -2.95
C ASN A 122 23.53 -2.11 -2.52
N ALA A 123 23.66 -1.11 -1.65
CA ALA A 123 24.93 -0.75 -1.05
C ALA A 123 25.42 -1.86 -0.10
N GLN A 124 26.64 -1.71 0.42
CA GLN A 124 27.20 -2.65 1.39
C GLN A 124 26.21 -2.91 2.55
N MET A 125 26.05 -4.18 2.92
CA MET A 125 25.06 -4.72 3.89
C MET A 125 23.59 -4.70 3.42
N GLU A 126 23.28 -4.17 2.24
CA GLU A 126 21.92 -4.14 1.70
C GLU A 126 20.87 -3.54 2.66
N PRO A 127 21.03 -2.26 3.07
CA PRO A 127 20.21 -1.68 4.13
C PRO A 127 18.75 -1.47 3.69
N ILE A 128 17.86 -1.66 4.66
CA ILE A 128 16.40 -1.50 4.55
C ILE A 128 15.93 -0.57 5.67
N GLY A 129 15.24 0.52 5.29
CA GLY A 129 14.61 1.46 6.21
C GLY A 129 13.09 1.37 6.17
N VAL A 130 12.46 1.33 7.34
CA VAL A 130 10.99 1.27 7.47
C VAL A 130 10.51 2.26 8.53
N SER A 131 9.66 3.21 8.15
CA SER A 131 8.89 4.05 9.07
C SER A 131 7.41 3.99 8.71
N LEU A 132 6.55 3.81 9.72
CA LEU A 132 5.13 3.57 9.55
C LEU A 132 4.32 4.62 10.30
N LEU A 133 3.14 4.93 9.78
CA LEU A 133 2.19 5.79 10.47
C LEU A 133 1.67 5.09 11.72
N ILE A 134 1.89 5.67 12.90
CA ILE A 134 1.36 5.15 14.17
C ILE A 134 -0.14 5.48 14.22
N THR A 135 -0.46 6.77 14.20
CA THR A 135 -1.82 7.31 14.03
C THR A 135 -1.71 8.68 13.35
N PRO A 136 -2.79 9.22 12.74
CA PRO A 136 -2.76 10.55 12.14
C PRO A 136 -2.36 11.68 13.11
N SER A 137 -2.66 11.55 14.41
CA SER A 137 -2.33 12.56 15.42
C SER A 137 -0.91 12.44 15.99
N ILE A 138 -0.34 11.24 16.00
CA ILE A 138 1.05 10.99 16.47
C ILE A 138 2.05 11.20 15.33
N GLY A 139 1.67 10.82 14.10
CA GLY A 139 2.54 10.81 12.94
C GLY A 139 3.33 9.52 12.80
N CYS A 140 4.50 9.63 12.18
CA CYS A 140 5.34 8.51 11.79
C CYS A 140 6.18 7.97 12.95
N SER A 141 6.45 6.68 12.94
CA SER A 141 7.42 6.06 13.85
C SER A 141 8.84 6.52 13.55
N PRO A 142 9.79 6.34 14.49
CA PRO A 142 11.20 6.27 14.15
C PRO A 142 11.44 5.24 13.02
N VAL A 143 12.54 5.41 12.28
CA VAL A 143 12.94 4.46 11.25
C VAL A 143 13.47 3.20 11.92
N HIS A 144 12.80 2.08 11.68
CA HIS A 144 13.31 0.75 11.96
C HIS A 144 14.26 0.35 10.84
N ARG A 145 15.49 -0.04 11.20
CA ARG A 145 16.53 -0.42 10.24
C ARG A 145 16.81 -1.90 10.31
N PHE A 146 17.05 -2.44 9.12
CA PHE A 146 17.43 -3.82 8.91
C PHE A 146 18.49 -3.86 7.82
N HIS A 147 19.23 -4.95 7.78
CA HIS A 147 20.14 -5.27 6.70
C HIS A 147 19.96 -6.74 6.31
N VAL A 148 20.47 -7.10 5.14
CA VAL A 148 20.42 -8.50 4.68
C VAL A 148 21.82 -9.10 4.78
N GLU A 149 21.93 -10.19 5.52
CA GLU A 149 23.16 -10.97 5.67
C GLU A 149 22.84 -12.43 5.35
N ASP A 150 23.52 -13.01 4.36
CA ASP A 150 23.33 -14.40 3.93
C ASP A 150 21.85 -14.81 3.69
N GLY A 151 21.06 -13.88 3.15
CA GLY A 151 19.63 -14.10 2.86
C GLY A 151 18.69 -13.92 4.06
N GLN A 152 19.23 -13.55 5.22
CA GLN A 152 18.47 -13.32 6.45
C GLN A 152 18.29 -11.83 6.72
N LEU A 153 17.15 -11.47 7.31
CA LEU A 153 16.83 -10.11 7.74
C LEU A 153 17.32 -9.88 9.17
N ILE A 154 18.37 -9.08 9.29
CA ILE A 154 18.99 -8.75 10.58
C ILE A 154 18.57 -7.33 11.00
N PRO A 155 18.01 -7.14 12.22
CA PRO A 155 17.75 -5.81 12.75
C PRO A 155 19.06 -5.11 13.17
N ASP A 156 19.14 -3.80 12.91
CA ASP A 156 20.26 -2.94 13.35
C ASP A 156 20.12 -2.43 14.80
#